data_AF-Q21NM3-F1
#
_entry.id   AF-Q21NM3-F1
#
_cell.length_a   1.000
_cell.length_b   1.000
_cell.length_c   1.000
_cell.angle_alpha   90.00
_cell.angle_beta   90.00
_cell.angle_gamma   90.00
#
_symmetry.space_group_name_H-M   'P 1'
#
loop_
_entity.id
_entity.type
_entity.pdbx_description
1 polymer ?
#
loop_
_entity_poly.entity_id
_entity_poly.type
_entity_poly.pdbx_seq_one_letter_code
_entity_poly.pdbx_strand_id
1 'polypeptide(L)'
;MTGLNHDFLVIDSESFSIDNYEEYKQSDYVEIHDDLLSYFADTLAWLSSYNPCMEEEATGLCWYGPTIIKCESASKLKSILSGWLQILYEAPDIVSLKGSWSWIEGESQDSGSYEKLTFSKNELVVKLKKLISFCELVRSSGGNKCLLHIGI
;
A
#
# COMPACT_ATOMS: atom_id res chain seq x y z
N MET A 1 6.39 -5.04 -14.31
CA MET A 1 5.25 -4.25 -13.85
C MET A 1 5.08 -3.11 -14.83
N THR A 2 3.92 -2.99 -15.46
CA THR A 2 3.54 -1.84 -16.29
C THR A 2 2.17 -1.42 -15.77
N GLY A 3 2.10 -0.39 -14.93
CA GLY A 3 0.86 0.05 -14.29
C GLY A 3 1.13 0.94 -13.07
N LEU A 4 0.12 1.73 -12.67
CA LEU A 4 0.15 2.55 -11.46
C LEU A 4 -0.21 1.70 -10.24
N ASN A 5 0.59 0.65 -9.99
CA ASN A 5 0.33 -0.33 -8.96
C ASN A 5 1.53 -0.48 -8.04
N HIS A 6 1.23 -0.69 -6.76
CA HIS A 6 2.20 -1.01 -5.73
C HIS A 6 2.06 -2.46 -5.33
N ASP A 7 3.20 -3.13 -5.19
CA ASP A 7 3.25 -4.53 -4.78
C ASP A 7 3.60 -4.65 -3.30
N PHE A 8 2.92 -5.57 -2.61
CA PHE A 8 3.23 -5.97 -1.25
C PHE A 8 3.50 -7.47 -1.20
N LEU A 9 4.58 -7.87 -0.56
CA LEU A 9 4.99 -9.26 -0.42
C LEU A 9 5.70 -9.50 0.90
N VAL A 10 5.68 -10.75 1.36
CA VAL A 10 6.40 -11.15 2.59
C VAL A 10 7.73 -11.78 2.20
N ILE A 11 8.82 -11.28 2.76
CA ILE A 11 10.17 -11.79 2.55
C ILE A 11 10.84 -12.10 3.89
N ASP A 12 11.95 -12.82 3.87
CA ASP A 12 12.78 -12.98 5.05
C ASP A 12 13.52 -11.65 5.34
N SER A 13 13.62 -11.26 6.60
CA SER A 13 14.09 -9.91 6.98
C SER A 13 15.50 -9.59 6.49
N GLU A 14 16.34 -10.61 6.30
CA GLU A 14 17.73 -10.48 5.84
C GLU A 14 17.88 -10.72 4.33
N SER A 15 16.81 -11.09 3.63
CA SER A 15 16.88 -11.47 2.21
C SER A 15 16.62 -10.31 1.25
N PHE A 16 16.40 -9.09 1.73
CA PHE A 16 16.19 -7.96 0.84
C PHE A 16 17.48 -7.64 0.06
N SER A 17 17.41 -7.77 -1.25
CA SER A 17 18.39 -7.25 -2.20
C SER A 17 17.68 -6.38 -3.24
N ILE A 18 18.28 -5.23 -3.56
CA ILE A 18 17.81 -4.33 -4.63
C ILE A 18 17.99 -4.96 -6.01
N ASP A 19 18.87 -5.94 -6.16
CA ASP A 19 19.13 -6.60 -7.44
C ASP A 19 18.15 -7.76 -7.72
N ASN A 20 17.36 -8.17 -6.72
CA ASN A 20 16.51 -9.37 -6.79
C ASN A 20 15.05 -9.09 -7.18
N TYR A 21 14.74 -7.93 -7.77
CA TYR A 21 13.36 -7.59 -8.17
C TYR A 21 12.69 -8.66 -9.05
N GLU A 22 13.43 -9.31 -9.94
CA GLU A 22 12.90 -10.38 -10.80
C GLU A 22 12.51 -11.64 -10.01
N GLU A 23 13.16 -11.92 -8.88
CA GLU A 23 12.79 -13.05 -8.01
C GLU A 23 11.52 -12.75 -7.22
N TYR A 24 11.34 -11.50 -6.77
CA TYR A 24 10.12 -11.07 -6.10
C TYR A 24 8.88 -11.21 -7.00
N LYS A 25 9.03 -11.09 -8.33
CA LYS A 25 7.92 -11.30 -9.29
C LYS A 25 7.36 -12.72 -9.30
N GLN A 26 8.11 -13.70 -8.80
CA GLN A 26 7.66 -15.09 -8.68
C GLN A 26 7.00 -15.39 -7.34
N SER A 27 7.07 -14.45 -6.39
CA SER A 27 6.54 -14.61 -5.04
C SER A 27 5.03 -14.32 -5.00
N ASP A 28 4.35 -14.78 -3.96
CA ASP A 28 2.96 -14.41 -3.74
C ASP A 28 2.90 -12.93 -3.31
N TYR A 29 2.17 -12.11 -4.07
CA TYR A 29 2.06 -10.67 -3.84
C TYR A 29 0.61 -10.18 -3.83
N VAL A 30 0.41 -8.99 -3.25
CA VAL A 30 -0.82 -8.21 -3.35
C VAL A 30 -0.51 -6.95 -4.11
N GLU A 31 -1.21 -6.74 -5.22
CA GLU A 31 -1.11 -5.52 -6.02
C GLU A 31 -2.22 -4.55 -5.63
N ILE A 32 -1.87 -3.31 -5.28
CA ILE A 32 -2.81 -2.24 -4.95
C ILE A 32 -2.54 -1.02 -5.84
N HIS A 33 -3.59 -0.52 -6.50
CA HIS A 33 -3.48 0.66 -7.37
C HIS A 33 -3.12 1.91 -6.56
N ASP A 34 -2.30 2.78 -7.15
CA ASP A 34 -1.83 4.05 -6.56
C ASP A 34 -3.00 4.85 -5.99
N ASP A 35 -4.04 5.12 -6.80
CA ASP A 35 -5.22 5.86 -6.37
C ASP A 35 -5.84 5.37 -5.04
N LEU A 36 -5.90 4.05 -4.81
CA LEU A 36 -6.45 3.53 -3.56
C LEU A 36 -5.49 3.77 -2.40
N LEU A 37 -4.19 3.54 -2.58
CA LEU A 37 -3.21 3.83 -1.53
C LEU A 37 -3.15 5.32 -1.24
N SER A 38 -3.18 6.16 -2.28
CA SER A 38 -3.22 7.62 -2.20
C SER A 38 -4.44 8.09 -1.40
N TYR A 39 -5.59 7.43 -1.56
CA TYR A 39 -6.76 7.70 -0.73
C TYR A 39 -6.55 7.34 0.76
N PHE A 40 -5.70 6.35 1.07
CA PHE A 40 -5.35 5.95 2.44
C PHE A 40 -4.07 6.60 2.97
N ALA A 41 -3.42 7.48 2.19
CA ALA A 41 -2.04 7.92 2.40
C ALA A 41 -1.78 8.46 3.81
N ASP A 42 -2.68 9.28 4.34
CA ASP A 42 -2.54 9.86 5.69
C ASP A 42 -2.42 8.78 6.76
N THR A 43 -3.23 7.72 6.67
CA THR A 43 -3.17 6.61 7.63
C THR A 43 -1.92 5.75 7.44
N LEU A 44 -1.45 5.60 6.20
CA LEU A 44 -0.22 4.87 5.90
C LEU A 44 1.01 5.62 6.40
N ALA A 45 1.02 6.95 6.37
CA ALA A 45 2.10 7.79 6.87
C ALA A 45 2.37 7.63 8.37
N TRP A 46 1.46 7.02 9.14
CA TRP A 46 1.68 6.75 10.56
C TRP A 46 2.60 5.55 10.83
N LEU A 47 2.94 4.77 9.82
CA LEU A 47 3.79 3.59 9.95
C LEU A 47 5.25 4.02 10.06
N SER A 48 6.00 3.45 11.00
CA SER A 48 7.46 3.48 10.93
C SER A 48 7.91 2.48 9.88
N SER A 49 8.86 2.85 9.03
CA SER A 49 9.34 2.03 7.93
C SER A 49 10.83 2.22 7.72
N TYR A 50 11.43 1.40 6.87
CA TYR A 50 12.83 1.55 6.48
C TYR A 50 12.91 1.67 4.95
N ASN A 51 13.65 2.67 4.48
CA ASN A 51 13.94 2.86 3.07
C ASN A 51 15.31 2.23 2.77
N PRO A 52 15.36 1.06 2.11
CA PRO A 52 16.62 0.36 1.89
C PRO A 52 17.50 1.00 0.79
N CYS A 53 16.95 1.88 -0.05
CA CYS A 53 17.75 2.61 -1.04
C CYS A 53 18.53 3.77 -0.41
N MET A 54 17.97 4.38 0.64
CA MET A 54 18.58 5.50 1.38
C MET A 54 19.25 5.04 2.69
N GLU A 55 19.09 3.76 3.03
CA GLU A 55 19.57 3.12 4.24
C GLU A 55 19.10 3.79 5.56
N GLU A 56 17.89 4.35 5.58
CA GLU A 56 17.37 5.13 6.71
C GLU A 56 15.99 4.67 7.20
N GLU A 57 15.73 4.91 8.50
CA GLU A 57 14.38 4.80 9.06
C GLU A 57 13.54 5.99 8.57
N ALA A 58 12.30 5.71 8.20
CA ALA A 58 11.36 6.62 7.57
C ALA A 58 9.95 6.44 8.15
N THR A 59 8.99 7.14 7.57
CA THR A 59 7.57 6.97 7.87
C THR A 59 6.76 6.79 6.59
N GLY A 60 5.72 5.97 6.64
CA GLY A 60 4.89 5.66 5.48
C GLY A 60 5.58 4.80 4.43
N LEU A 61 5.10 4.93 3.19
CA LEU A 61 5.58 4.19 2.02
C LEU A 61 6.43 5.11 1.13
N CYS A 62 7.48 4.56 0.55
CA CYS A 62 8.19 5.18 -0.57
C CYS A 62 7.39 4.95 -1.84
N TRP A 63 6.69 5.97 -2.33
CA TRP A 63 5.80 5.85 -3.49
C TRP A 63 6.50 5.39 -4.78
N TYR A 64 7.79 5.72 -4.92
CA TYR A 64 8.59 5.47 -6.11
C TYR A 64 9.77 4.52 -5.86
N GLY A 65 9.64 3.64 -4.87
CA GLY A 65 10.73 2.76 -4.47
C GLY A 65 10.33 1.73 -3.42
N PRO A 66 11.29 0.93 -2.94
CA PRO A 66 11.03 -0.10 -1.96
C PRO A 66 10.82 0.49 -0.56
N THR A 67 10.02 -0.20 0.24
CA THR A 67 9.86 0.08 1.68
C THR A 67 9.81 -1.22 2.46
N ILE A 68 10.57 -1.31 3.54
CA ILE A 68 10.54 -2.44 4.47
C ILE A 68 9.72 -2.08 5.70
N ILE A 69 8.70 -2.89 5.99
CA ILE A 69 7.85 -2.77 7.17
C ILE A 69 8.12 -3.95 8.11
N LYS A 70 8.74 -3.65 9.26
CA LYS A 70 9.12 -4.63 10.29
C LYS A 70 7.93 -5.06 11.16
N CYS A 71 8.12 -6.09 11.98
CA CYS A 71 7.08 -6.75 12.78
C CYS A 71 6.14 -5.81 13.56
N GLU A 72 6.68 -4.81 14.27
CA GLU A 72 5.87 -3.87 15.05
C GLU A 72 4.97 -3.02 14.14
N SER A 73 5.54 -2.43 13.09
CA SER A 73 4.78 -1.64 12.11
C SER A 73 3.81 -2.48 11.29
N ALA A 74 4.10 -3.76 11.01
CA ALA A 74 3.16 -4.66 10.35
C ALA A 74 1.91 -4.88 11.21
N SER A 75 2.06 -4.97 12.53
CA SER A 75 0.93 -5.05 13.47
C SER A 75 0.07 -3.78 13.45
N LYS A 76 0.71 -2.61 13.33
CA LYS A 76 0.02 -1.32 13.18
C LYS A 76 -0.71 -1.22 11.83
N LEU A 77 -0.05 -1.59 10.73
CA LEU A 77 -0.65 -1.62 9.40
C LEU A 77 -1.87 -2.55 9.36
N LYS A 78 -1.76 -3.77 9.91
CA LYS A 78 -2.90 -4.69 10.05
C LYS A 78 -4.12 -4.01 10.69
N SER A 79 -3.90 -3.27 11.76
CA SER A 79 -4.97 -2.60 12.50
C SER A 79 -5.63 -1.49 11.68
N ILE A 80 -4.82 -0.68 10.99
CA ILE A 80 -5.30 0.38 10.07
C ILE A 80 -6.12 -0.23 8.93
N LEU A 81 -5.59 -1.24 8.25
CA LEU A 81 -6.30 -1.92 7.15
C LEU A 81 -7.57 -2.60 7.62
N SER A 82 -7.60 -3.15 8.83
CA SER A 82 -8.81 -3.73 9.42
C SER A 82 -9.89 -2.67 9.62
N GLY A 83 -9.52 -1.46 10.05
CA GLY A 83 -10.45 -0.33 10.15
C GLY A 83 -11.03 0.07 8.79
N TRP A 84 -10.17 0.21 7.77
CA TRP A 84 -10.62 0.45 6.40
C TRP A 84 -11.54 -0.65 5.88
N LEU A 85 -11.24 -1.91 6.18
CA LEU A 85 -12.06 -3.04 5.77
C LEU A 85 -13.48 -2.96 6.38
N GLN A 86 -13.62 -2.54 7.64
CA GLN A 86 -14.93 -2.31 8.26
C GLN A 86 -15.70 -1.20 7.56
N ILE A 87 -15.05 -0.09 7.22
CA ILE A 87 -15.69 1.00 6.47
C ILE A 87 -16.15 0.51 5.09
N LEU A 88 -15.30 -0.21 4.37
CA LEU A 88 -15.62 -0.73 3.03
C LEU A 88 -16.72 -1.79 3.05
N TYR A 89 -16.94 -2.48 4.17
CA TYR A 89 -18.07 -3.40 4.29
C TYR A 89 -19.43 -2.71 4.26
N GLU A 90 -19.50 -1.45 4.67
CA GLU A 90 -20.71 -0.63 4.61
C GLU A 90 -20.87 0.07 3.25
N ALA A 91 -19.86 0.00 2.37
CA ALA A 91 -19.92 0.62 1.05
C ALA A 91 -20.87 -0.13 0.10
N PRO A 92 -21.41 0.54 -0.94
CA PRO A 92 -22.10 -0.13 -2.05
C PRO A 92 -21.15 -1.04 -2.84
N ASP A 93 -21.70 -1.93 -3.68
CA ASP A 93 -20.91 -2.87 -4.50
C ASP A 93 -19.90 -2.17 -5.42
N ILE A 94 -20.27 -0.98 -5.92
CA ILE A 94 -19.38 -0.08 -6.62
C ILE A 94 -19.06 1.10 -5.72
N VAL A 95 -17.85 1.13 -5.18
CA VAL A 95 -17.37 2.17 -4.27
C VAL A 95 -16.93 3.36 -5.11
N SER A 96 -17.53 4.52 -4.83
CA SER A 96 -17.09 5.81 -5.39
C SER A 96 -16.38 6.60 -4.31
N LEU A 97 -15.08 6.85 -4.50
CA LEU A 97 -14.26 7.65 -3.61
C LEU A 97 -13.84 8.96 -4.30
N LYS A 98 -13.57 9.97 -3.47
CA LYS A 98 -13.11 11.27 -3.92
C LYS A 98 -11.59 11.22 -4.06
N GLY A 99 -11.08 11.37 -5.28
CA GLY A 99 -9.65 11.38 -5.58
C GLY A 99 -9.04 12.76 -5.48
N SER A 100 -7.90 12.93 -6.16
CA SER A 100 -7.14 14.18 -6.18
C SER A 100 -7.93 15.32 -6.83
N TRP A 101 -7.65 16.53 -6.39
CA TRP A 101 -8.14 17.74 -7.04
C TRP A 101 -7.23 18.07 -8.23
N SER A 102 -7.77 18.39 -9.41
CA SER A 102 -7.00 18.90 -10.55
C SER A 102 -7.72 19.98 -11.37
N TRP A 103 -6.96 20.85 -12.05
CA TRP A 103 -7.41 21.88 -13.00
C TRP A 103 -6.60 21.79 -14.29
N ILE A 104 -7.15 22.33 -15.38
CA ILE A 104 -6.45 22.42 -16.66
C ILE A 104 -5.48 23.59 -16.63
N GLU A 105 -4.21 23.34 -16.92
CA GLU A 105 -3.20 24.40 -16.99
C GLU A 105 -3.60 25.49 -17.99
N GLY A 106 -3.58 26.74 -17.56
CA GLY A 106 -4.05 27.89 -18.34
C GLY A 106 -5.50 28.30 -18.10
N GLU A 107 -6.30 27.49 -17.38
CA GLU A 107 -7.63 27.85 -16.92
C GLU A 107 -7.62 28.39 -15.47
N SER A 108 -8.72 29.00 -15.04
CA SER A 108 -8.89 29.42 -13.64
C SER A 108 -8.88 28.20 -12.72
N GLN A 109 -8.20 28.28 -11.57
CA GLN A 109 -8.23 27.22 -10.57
C GLN A 109 -9.65 26.94 -10.06
N ASP A 110 -10.55 27.92 -10.06
CA ASP A 110 -11.95 27.72 -9.65
C ASP A 110 -12.73 26.76 -10.58
N SER A 111 -12.20 26.46 -11.77
CA SER A 111 -12.80 25.51 -12.72
C SER A 111 -12.47 24.05 -12.41
N GLY A 112 -11.50 23.79 -11.53
CA GLY A 112 -11.06 22.43 -11.28
C GLY A 112 -12.06 21.59 -10.51
N SER A 113 -11.77 20.31 -10.44
CA SER A 113 -12.66 19.33 -9.83
C SER A 113 -11.88 18.22 -9.16
N TYR A 114 -12.55 17.51 -8.25
CA TYR A 114 -12.01 16.30 -7.70
C TYR A 114 -12.28 15.13 -8.64
N GLU A 115 -11.26 14.31 -8.82
CA GLU A 115 -11.39 13.03 -9.48
C GLU A 115 -12.40 12.14 -8.75
N LYS A 116 -13.08 11.30 -9.52
CA LYS A 116 -13.99 10.28 -9.00
C LYS A 116 -13.38 8.90 -9.21
N LEU A 117 -12.81 8.35 -8.14
CA LEU A 117 -12.25 7.01 -8.13
C LEU A 117 -13.37 5.99 -7.99
N THR A 118 -13.36 4.96 -8.83
CA THR A 118 -14.42 3.94 -8.85
C THR A 118 -13.82 2.55 -8.72
N PHE A 119 -14.27 1.78 -7.74
CA PHE A 119 -13.73 0.46 -7.43
C PHE A 119 -14.83 -0.58 -7.22
N SER A 120 -14.52 -1.84 -7.51
CA SER A 120 -15.31 -2.98 -7.06
C SER A 120 -15.07 -3.22 -5.56
N LYS A 121 -16.11 -3.15 -4.73
CA LYS A 121 -16.04 -3.46 -3.29
C LYS A 121 -15.42 -4.83 -3.04
N ASN A 122 -15.84 -5.83 -3.82
CA ASN A 122 -15.34 -7.20 -3.65
C ASN A 122 -13.83 -7.29 -3.90
N GLU A 123 -13.32 -6.61 -4.93
CA GLU A 123 -11.89 -6.60 -5.23
C GLU A 123 -11.09 -5.90 -4.12
N LEU A 124 -11.57 -4.74 -3.65
CA LEU A 124 -10.94 -4.03 -2.53
C LEU A 124 -10.87 -4.90 -1.27
N VAL A 125 -11.99 -5.52 -0.91
CA VAL A 125 -12.09 -6.41 0.26
C VAL A 125 -11.13 -7.59 0.14
N VAL A 126 -11.03 -8.22 -1.03
CA VAL A 126 -10.12 -9.35 -1.26
C VAL A 126 -8.66 -8.92 -1.13
N LYS A 127 -8.26 -7.81 -1.78
CA LYS A 127 -6.89 -7.30 -1.73
C LYS A 127 -6.48 -6.92 -0.31
N LEU A 128 -7.33 -6.16 0.40
CA LEU A 128 -7.04 -5.74 1.77
C LEU A 128 -6.99 -6.90 2.76
N LYS A 129 -7.87 -7.91 2.62
CA LYS A 129 -7.79 -9.13 3.42
C LYS A 129 -6.47 -9.88 3.21
N LYS A 130 -6.03 -9.98 1.95
CA LYS A 130 -4.76 -10.64 1.64
C LYS A 130 -3.58 -9.87 2.25
N LEU A 131 -3.57 -8.54 2.14
CA LEU A 131 -2.53 -7.71 2.77
C LEU A 131 -2.55 -7.81 4.31
N ILE A 132 -3.73 -7.86 4.91
CA ILE A 132 -3.90 -8.14 6.35
C ILE A 132 -3.28 -9.50 6.73
N SER A 133 -3.48 -10.52 5.90
CA SER A 133 -2.89 -11.85 6.15
C SER A 133 -1.37 -11.85 6.06
N PHE A 134 -0.79 -11.03 5.18
CA PHE A 134 0.66 -10.84 5.09
C PHE A 134 1.21 -10.15 6.33
N CYS A 135 0.52 -9.11 6.82
CA CYS A 135 0.89 -8.46 8.07
C CYS A 135 0.84 -9.44 9.26
N GLU A 136 -0.15 -10.34 9.29
CA GLU A 136 -0.27 -11.38 10.32
C GLU A 136 0.84 -12.43 10.23
N LEU A 137 1.27 -12.80 9.02
CA LEU A 137 2.39 -13.70 8.80
C LEU A 137 3.70 -13.10 9.32
N VAL A 138 3.96 -11.83 9.00
CA VAL A 138 5.11 -11.07 9.50
C VAL A 138 5.09 -10.97 11.02
N ARG A 139 3.93 -10.64 11.60
CA ARG A 139 3.77 -10.59 13.07
C ARG A 139 4.08 -11.93 13.73
N SER A 140 3.60 -13.02 13.14
CA SER A 140 3.74 -14.37 13.69
C SER A 140 5.14 -14.96 13.50
N SER A 141 5.98 -14.36 12.66
CA SER A 141 7.35 -14.83 12.41
C SER A 141 8.35 -14.38 13.48
N GLY A 142 7.94 -13.57 14.46
CA GLY A 142 8.82 -13.12 15.55
C GLY A 142 10.02 -12.27 15.08
N GLY A 143 9.91 -11.59 13.94
CA GLY A 143 11.00 -10.75 13.39
C GLY A 143 11.80 -11.38 12.25
N ASN A 144 11.64 -12.68 12.00
CA ASN A 144 12.33 -13.37 10.89
C ASN A 144 11.88 -12.94 9.49
N LYS A 145 10.71 -12.32 9.38
CA LYS A 145 10.11 -11.85 8.14
C LYS A 145 9.75 -10.38 8.25
N CYS A 146 9.69 -9.72 7.10
CA CYS A 146 9.18 -8.37 6.96
C CYS A 146 8.21 -8.28 5.78
N LEU A 147 7.43 -7.21 5.76
CA LEU A 147 6.60 -6.88 4.61
C LEU A 147 7.40 -5.93 3.73
N LEU A 148 7.68 -6.37 2.50
CA LEU A 148 8.25 -5.52 1.45
C LEU A 148 7.12 -4.89 0.65
N HIS A 149 7.21 -3.58 0.49
CA HIS A 149 6.43 -2.79 -0.45
C HIS A 149 7.33 -2.33 -1.59
N ILE A 150 6.82 -2.35 -2.82
CA ILE A 150 7.50 -1.86 -4.02
C ILE A 150 6.61 -0.80 -4.66
N GLY A 151 7.12 0.44 -4.68
CA GLY A 151 6.54 1.57 -5.39
C GLY A 151 6.68 1.51 -6.91
N ILE A 152 6.15 2.52 -7.58
CA ILE A 152 6.09 2.64 -9.05
C ILE A 152 7.40 3.16 -9.62
#